data_AF-A0A936D1R9-F1
#
_entry.id   AF-A0A936D1R9-F1
#
_cell.length_a   1.000
_cell.length_b   1.000
_cell.length_c   1.000
_cell.angle_alpha   90.00
_cell.angle_beta   90.00
_cell.angle_gamma   90.00
#
_symmetry.space_group_name_H-M   'P 1'
#
loop_
_entity.id
_entity.type
_entity.pdbx_description
1 polymer ?
#
loop_
_entity_poly.entity_id
_entity_poly.type
_entity_poly.pdbx_seq_one_letter_code
_entity_poly.pdbx_strand_id
1 'polypeptide(L)'
;MPSPSERSRKGPLALTVLGALVVAMGLGVASQKPEAPPARAVALGQLQPVSMPDLKPGEEIVLRGSVRTTFDGTVYDALSRIDTTPAGTTTRRGGLFEPETSGFRVASYDPATHEAHLVVTGTSGSACAALGVAAPCLVPLVREAAQERLLTEAELRATLQGAITADVPLAPPVGPPASRTGGLVASFFGLLLLLSGIVAWVSAARTSPMAAVRRAAKKALGETRGDRAHATVRAKIDELVHHAEKLDAVRKTTAARLAKLDVVALEEKARRLVNQGAADDVRAWAERELSSALEVRADHEKAVLGLGRVESALGVVALAAREEKGVRVDDAIKEALGEIDDELAIREAALAEADELVAKRPQKRA
;
A
#
# COMPACT_ATOMS: atom_id res chain seq x y z
N MET A 1 -39.52 -12.94 -46.47
CA MET A 1 -40.46 -14.08 -46.38
C MET A 1 -39.79 -15.25 -47.07
N PRO A 2 -39.45 -16.34 -46.35
CA PRO A 2 -40.42 -17.23 -45.70
C PRO A 2 -40.26 -17.38 -44.18
N SER A 3 -41.30 -17.99 -43.60
CA SER A 3 -41.62 -18.26 -42.20
C SER A 3 -41.04 -19.59 -41.67
N PRO A 4 -41.17 -19.89 -40.36
CA PRO A 4 -40.33 -20.81 -39.60
C PRO A 4 -40.96 -22.18 -39.27
N SER A 5 -40.11 -23.19 -39.02
CA SER A 5 -40.37 -24.42 -38.23
C SER A 5 -39.04 -25.18 -38.16
N GLU A 6 -38.45 -25.57 -37.02
CA GLU A 6 -38.83 -26.67 -36.12
C GLU A 6 -37.93 -26.57 -34.87
N ARG A 7 -38.45 -26.45 -33.63
CA ARG A 7 -38.71 -27.53 -32.66
C ARG A 7 -37.77 -28.75 -32.67
N SER A 8 -36.82 -28.77 -31.74
CA SER A 8 -36.40 -29.95 -30.93
C SER A 8 -35.15 -29.54 -30.13
N ARG A 9 -34.88 -29.92 -28.89
CA ARG A 9 -35.50 -30.83 -27.93
C ARG A 9 -34.84 -30.49 -26.60
N LYS A 10 -35.63 -30.39 -25.52
CA LYS A 10 -35.13 -30.28 -24.15
C LYS A 10 -34.50 -31.61 -23.72
N GLY A 11 -33.43 -31.54 -22.94
CA GLY A 11 -32.92 -32.65 -22.13
C GLY A 11 -31.93 -32.13 -21.09
N PRO A 12 -32.29 -32.06 -19.79
CA PRO A 12 -31.33 -31.78 -18.73
C PRO A 12 -30.57 -33.08 -18.42
N LEU A 13 -29.27 -33.11 -18.72
CA LEU A 13 -28.37 -34.14 -18.21
C LEU A 13 -28.06 -33.82 -16.75
N ALA A 14 -28.76 -34.53 -15.86
CA ALA A 14 -28.38 -34.68 -14.47
C ALA A 14 -27.07 -35.49 -14.43
N LEU A 15 -25.95 -34.81 -14.17
CA LEU A 15 -24.67 -35.45 -13.94
C LEU A 15 -24.56 -35.77 -12.44
N THR A 16 -24.91 -37.00 -12.09
CA THR A 16 -24.71 -37.60 -10.78
C THR A 16 -23.22 -37.84 -10.57
N VAL A 17 -22.54 -36.94 -9.85
CA VAL A 17 -21.16 -37.18 -9.38
C VAL A 17 -21.24 -37.81 -8.00
N LEU A 18 -21.36 -39.14 -7.97
CA LEU A 18 -21.05 -39.98 -6.82
C LEU A 18 -19.70 -40.63 -7.10
N GLY A 19 -18.66 -40.27 -6.36
CA GLY A 19 -17.31 -40.76 -6.61
C GLY A 19 -16.37 -40.57 -5.42
N ALA A 20 -16.42 -41.55 -4.52
CA ALA A 20 -15.32 -42.02 -3.66
C ALA A 20 -14.50 -40.98 -2.88
N LEU A 21 -14.94 -40.71 -1.65
CA LEU A 21 -14.08 -40.22 -0.57
C LEU A 21 -13.21 -41.39 -0.07
N VAL A 22 -12.06 -41.61 -0.71
CA VAL A 22 -10.99 -42.47 -0.15
C VAL A 22 -10.28 -41.66 0.92
N VAL A 23 -10.58 -41.95 2.18
CA VAL A 23 -9.83 -41.45 3.33
C VAL A 23 -8.50 -42.20 3.37
N ALA A 24 -7.51 -41.66 2.67
CA ALA A 24 -6.12 -42.03 2.88
C ALA A 24 -5.70 -41.44 4.23
N MET A 25 -5.76 -42.27 5.30
CA MET A 25 -5.04 -42.02 6.54
C MET A 25 -3.54 -42.15 6.27
N GLY A 26 -2.98 -41.14 5.61
CA GLY A 26 -1.55 -40.90 5.62
C GLY A 26 -1.19 -40.42 7.01
N LEU A 27 -0.34 -41.18 7.71
CA LEU A 27 0.44 -40.71 8.85
C LEU A 27 1.34 -39.58 8.35
N GLY A 28 0.77 -38.38 8.23
CA GLY A 28 1.50 -37.16 8.02
C GLY A 28 2.34 -36.94 9.25
N VAL A 29 3.65 -37.20 9.12
CA VAL A 29 4.65 -36.57 9.98
C VAL A 29 4.45 -35.08 9.76
N ALA A 30 3.63 -34.47 10.62
CA ALA A 30 3.43 -33.04 10.63
C ALA A 30 4.81 -32.45 10.88
N SER A 31 5.42 -31.92 9.82
CA SER A 31 6.61 -31.10 9.91
C SER A 31 6.17 -29.88 10.71
N GLN A 32 6.31 -29.96 12.04
CA GLN A 32 6.06 -28.85 12.94
C GLN A 32 6.97 -27.73 12.46
N LYS A 33 6.38 -26.73 11.80
CA LYS A 33 7.05 -25.48 11.51
C LYS A 33 7.61 -25.01 12.85
N PRO A 34 8.93 -24.86 13.00
CA PRO A 34 9.53 -24.53 14.28
C PRO A 34 8.82 -23.30 14.84
N GLU A 35 8.19 -23.48 15.99
CA GLU A 35 7.48 -22.42 16.68
C GLU A 35 8.50 -21.33 16.99
N ALA A 36 8.24 -20.12 16.49
CA ALA A 36 9.17 -19.02 16.64
C ALA A 36 9.45 -18.80 18.14
N PRO A 37 10.71 -18.59 18.54
CA PRO A 37 11.03 -18.33 19.94
C PRO A 37 10.23 -17.12 20.44
N PRO A 38 9.91 -17.07 21.74
CA PRO A 38 9.20 -15.93 22.31
C PRO A 38 10.00 -14.65 22.00
N ALA A 39 9.32 -13.63 21.50
CA ALA A 39 9.91 -12.34 21.21
C ALA A 39 9.57 -11.35 22.33
N ARG A 40 10.52 -10.46 22.64
CA ARG A 40 10.26 -9.29 23.48
C ARG A 40 9.92 -8.12 22.59
N ALA A 41 8.68 -7.62 22.67
CA ALA A 41 8.30 -6.37 22.05
C ALA A 41 8.92 -5.20 22.81
N VAL A 42 9.80 -4.45 22.14
CA VAL A 42 10.37 -3.19 22.63
C VAL A 42 9.60 -2.05 21.94
N ALA A 43 8.83 -1.29 22.72
CA ALA A 43 8.14 -0.12 22.21
C ALA A 43 9.16 0.99 21.92
N LEU A 44 9.23 1.47 20.68
CA LEU A 44 10.11 2.58 20.27
C LEU A 44 9.42 3.95 20.50
N GLY A 45 8.44 4.01 21.41
CA GLY A 45 7.44 5.07 21.51
C GLY A 45 7.95 6.46 21.89
N GLN A 46 9.22 6.60 22.28
CA GLN A 46 9.84 7.91 22.49
C GLN A 46 10.73 8.36 21.33
N LEU A 47 10.90 7.53 20.29
CA LEU A 47 11.82 7.77 19.18
C LEU A 47 13.16 8.31 19.68
N GLN A 48 13.69 7.64 20.70
CA GLN A 48 15.05 7.82 21.16
C GLN A 48 15.91 6.70 20.60
N PRO A 49 17.23 6.92 20.45
CA PRO A 49 18.15 5.86 20.07
C PRO A 49 18.02 4.66 21.02
N VAL A 50 17.82 3.46 20.48
CA VAL A 50 17.72 2.22 21.26
C VAL A 50 18.94 1.35 20.97
N SER A 51 19.77 1.13 21.98
CA SER A 51 20.90 0.18 21.92
C SER A 51 20.41 -1.25 22.05
N MET A 52 20.98 -2.17 21.26
CA MET A 52 20.68 -3.61 21.34
C MET A 52 21.98 -4.43 21.41
N PRO A 53 22.79 -4.26 22.47
CA PRO A 53 24.14 -4.81 22.54
C PRO A 53 24.17 -6.34 22.66
N ASP A 54 23.06 -6.96 23.08
CA ASP A 54 22.98 -8.41 23.28
C ASP A 54 22.76 -9.18 21.96
N LEU A 55 22.48 -8.47 20.86
CA LEU A 55 22.25 -9.09 19.56
C LEU A 55 23.54 -9.51 18.88
N LYS A 56 23.60 -10.76 18.41
CA LYS A 56 24.76 -11.32 17.70
C LYS A 56 24.66 -11.12 16.19
N PRO A 57 25.80 -11.04 15.48
CA PRO A 57 25.78 -11.03 14.01
C PRO A 57 24.99 -12.22 13.43
N GLY A 58 24.11 -11.94 12.49
CA GLY A 58 23.21 -12.92 11.88
C GLY A 58 21.86 -13.09 12.59
N GLU A 59 21.67 -12.55 13.79
CA GLU A 59 20.36 -12.54 14.43
C GLU A 59 19.42 -11.55 13.73
N GLU A 60 18.14 -11.92 13.69
CA GLU A 60 17.08 -11.16 13.03
C GLU A 60 16.17 -10.49 14.07
N ILE A 61 15.84 -9.23 13.83
CA ILE A 61 14.78 -8.51 14.55
C ILE A 61 13.69 -8.11 13.56
N VAL A 62 12.47 -7.99 14.05
CA VAL A 62 11.34 -7.54 13.23
C VAL A 62 10.81 -6.22 13.76
N LEU A 63 10.81 -5.18 12.92
CA LEU A 63 10.16 -3.92 13.21
C LEU A 63 8.74 -3.96 12.66
N ARG A 64 7.76 -3.59 13.48
CA ARG A 64 6.34 -3.59 13.12
C ARG A 64 5.69 -2.27 13.44
N GLY A 65 4.73 -1.89 12.59
CA GLY A 65 3.85 -0.77 12.84
C GLY A 65 4.33 0.53 12.18
N SER A 66 3.60 1.58 12.45
CA SER A 66 3.77 2.89 11.83
C SER A 66 3.36 3.98 12.78
N VAL A 67 3.90 5.18 12.59
CA VAL A 67 3.40 6.41 13.18
C VAL A 67 2.85 7.32 12.10
N ARG A 68 1.78 8.05 12.41
CA ARG A 68 1.17 9.07 11.55
C ARG A 68 1.35 10.43 12.19
N THR A 69 1.83 11.42 11.46
CA THR A 69 1.83 12.80 11.96
C THR A 69 0.46 13.43 11.75
N THR A 70 -0.01 14.15 12.77
CA THR A 70 -1.21 15.01 12.67
C THR A 70 -0.98 16.31 11.93
N PHE A 71 0.27 16.66 11.63
CA PHE A 71 0.62 17.90 10.93
C PHE A 71 0.17 17.87 9.48
N ASP A 72 0.58 16.83 8.74
CA ASP A 72 0.31 16.68 7.30
C ASP A 72 -0.29 15.31 6.93
N GLY A 73 -0.58 14.47 7.93
CA GLY A 73 -1.13 13.13 7.72
C GLY A 73 -0.14 12.08 7.21
N THR A 74 1.15 12.43 7.04
CA THR A 74 2.20 11.50 6.60
C THR A 74 2.32 10.32 7.55
N VAL A 75 2.45 9.13 6.97
CA VAL A 75 2.69 7.89 7.72
C VAL A 75 4.15 7.49 7.55
N TYR A 76 4.83 7.22 8.66
CA TYR A 76 6.16 6.66 8.69
C TYR A 76 6.10 5.25 9.24
N ASP A 77 6.74 4.31 8.58
CA ASP A 77 7.10 3.04 9.18
C ASP A 77 8.62 2.98 9.40
N ALA A 78 9.16 1.78 9.59
CA ALA A 78 10.58 1.62 9.83
C ALA A 78 11.44 2.12 8.66
N LEU A 79 11.06 1.84 7.41
CA LEU A 79 11.91 2.00 6.22
C LEU A 79 11.32 2.89 5.13
N SER A 80 10.03 3.17 5.18
CA SER A 80 9.32 4.01 4.23
C SER A 80 8.56 5.14 4.90
N ARG A 81 8.27 6.12 4.05
CA ARG A 81 7.36 7.21 4.32
C ARG A 81 6.27 7.23 3.27
N ILE A 82 5.05 7.45 3.71
CA ILE A 82 3.86 7.52 2.89
C ILE A 82 3.28 8.91 3.06
N ASP A 83 3.52 9.78 2.09
CA ASP A 83 2.99 11.12 2.07
C ASP A 83 1.61 11.11 1.41
N THR A 84 0.64 11.77 2.02
CA THR A 84 -0.71 11.92 1.48
C THR A 84 -0.89 13.36 1.04
N THR A 85 -0.99 13.58 -0.27
CA THR A 85 -1.22 14.90 -0.85
C THR A 85 -2.58 14.93 -1.55
N PRO A 86 -3.11 16.10 -1.94
CA PRO A 86 -4.27 16.18 -2.83
C PRO A 86 -4.06 15.41 -4.15
N ALA A 87 -2.81 15.32 -4.63
CA ALA A 87 -2.42 14.52 -5.78
C ALA A 87 -2.39 13.01 -5.50
N GLY A 88 -2.70 12.57 -4.29
CA GLY A 88 -2.76 11.18 -3.88
C GLY A 88 -1.60 10.79 -2.96
N THR A 89 -1.49 9.49 -2.74
CA THR A 89 -0.52 8.90 -1.82
C THR A 89 0.73 8.48 -2.55
N THR A 90 1.89 8.90 -2.07
CA THR A 90 3.20 8.51 -2.61
C THR A 90 4.02 7.84 -1.52
N THR A 91 4.45 6.60 -1.76
CA THR A 91 5.40 5.91 -0.90
C THR A 91 6.82 6.22 -1.35
N ARG A 92 7.64 6.74 -0.45
CA ARG A 92 9.05 7.06 -0.64
C ARG A 92 9.90 6.23 0.31
N ARG A 93 11.13 5.91 -0.11
CA ARG A 93 12.15 5.37 0.80
C ARG A 93 12.55 6.46 1.79
N GLY A 94 12.83 6.09 3.05
CA GLY A 94 13.20 7.03 4.11
C GLY A 94 12.15 7.05 5.22
N GLY A 95 12.02 5.92 5.92
CA GLY A 95 11.21 5.80 7.13
C GLY A 95 11.86 6.45 8.35
N LEU A 96 11.45 6.02 9.54
CA LEU A 96 12.01 6.56 10.77
C LEU A 96 13.38 6.00 11.14
N PHE A 97 13.88 4.94 10.50
CA PHE A 97 15.17 4.35 10.84
C PHE A 97 16.03 4.13 9.59
N GLU A 98 17.34 4.31 9.75
CA GLU A 98 18.35 3.95 8.74
C GLU A 98 19.12 2.69 9.21
N PRO A 99 18.70 1.49 8.79
CA PRO A 99 19.27 0.25 9.34
C PRO A 99 20.75 0.06 8.95
N GLU A 100 21.14 0.41 7.73
CA GLU A 100 22.49 0.18 7.19
C GLU A 100 23.57 0.92 7.99
N THR A 101 23.29 2.16 8.37
CA THR A 101 24.23 2.96 9.18
C THR A 101 24.20 2.59 10.67
N SER A 102 23.21 1.79 11.09
CA SER A 102 22.99 1.42 12.49
C SER A 102 23.40 -0.02 12.85
N GLY A 103 24.10 -0.71 11.94
CA GLY A 103 24.61 -2.08 12.15
C GLY A 103 23.62 -3.18 11.75
N PHE A 104 22.63 -2.85 10.91
CA PHE A 104 21.65 -3.78 10.37
C PHE A 104 21.71 -3.83 8.85
N ARG A 105 21.20 -4.91 8.26
CA ARG A 105 20.82 -4.98 6.84
C ARG A 105 19.35 -5.36 6.74
N VAL A 106 18.65 -4.81 5.75
CA VAL A 106 17.26 -5.20 5.48
C VAL A 106 17.25 -6.57 4.83
N ALA A 107 16.57 -7.54 5.44
CA ALA A 107 16.37 -8.89 4.89
C ALA A 107 15.09 -8.96 4.05
N SER A 108 13.99 -8.41 4.56
CA SER A 108 12.74 -8.24 3.84
C SER A 108 11.97 -7.04 4.37
N TYR A 109 11.07 -6.51 3.55
CA TYR A 109 10.23 -5.38 3.91
C TYR A 109 8.88 -5.50 3.21
N ASP A 110 7.80 -5.34 3.97
CA ASP A 110 6.43 -5.28 3.45
C ASP A 110 5.79 -3.93 3.83
N PRO A 111 5.60 -3.02 2.84
CA PRO A 111 4.99 -1.71 3.07
C PRO A 111 3.50 -1.78 3.37
N ALA A 112 2.81 -2.88 3.04
CA ALA A 112 1.38 -3.01 3.31
C ALA A 112 1.09 -3.37 4.77
N THR A 113 1.99 -4.13 5.40
CA THR A 113 1.89 -4.53 6.81
C THR A 113 2.78 -3.68 7.73
N HIS A 114 3.58 -2.78 7.17
CA HIS A 114 4.58 -1.99 7.89
C HIS A 114 5.55 -2.88 8.68
N GLU A 115 6.02 -3.95 8.05
CA GLU A 115 6.90 -4.95 8.65
C GLU A 115 8.26 -4.94 7.96
N ALA A 116 9.33 -4.77 8.75
CA ALA A 116 10.70 -4.82 8.27
C ALA A 116 11.50 -5.84 9.06
N HIS A 117 12.10 -6.80 8.36
CA HIS A 117 13.00 -7.79 8.94
C HIS A 117 14.43 -7.30 8.79
N LEU A 118 15.12 -7.10 9.91
CA LEU A 118 16.49 -6.57 9.94
C LEU A 118 17.42 -7.64 10.51
N VAL A 119 18.56 -7.84 9.85
CA VAL A 119 19.60 -8.78 10.29
C VAL A 119 20.82 -8.02 10.77
N VAL A 120 21.32 -8.38 11.93
CA VAL A 120 22.52 -7.78 12.55
C VAL A 120 23.74 -8.12 11.70
N THR A 121 24.50 -7.11 11.29
CA THR A 121 25.67 -7.31 10.41
C THR A 121 26.95 -7.64 11.18
N GLY A 122 27.02 -7.23 12.46
CA GLY A 122 28.26 -7.25 13.24
C GLY A 122 29.20 -6.08 12.97
N THR A 123 28.78 -5.10 12.16
CA THR A 123 29.53 -3.86 11.95
C THR A 123 29.17 -2.83 13.02
N SER A 124 30.12 -1.96 13.39
CA SER A 124 29.98 -1.02 14.51
C SER A 124 28.99 0.14 14.29
N GLY A 125 28.23 0.17 13.19
CA GLY A 125 27.19 1.17 12.88
C GLY A 125 27.65 2.62 13.05
N SER A 126 28.00 3.32 11.96
CA SER A 126 28.46 4.72 12.02
C SER A 126 27.47 5.67 12.73
N ALA A 127 26.16 5.43 12.61
CA ALA A 127 25.13 6.20 13.30
C ALA A 127 25.13 5.95 14.82
N CYS A 128 25.39 4.71 15.26
CA CYS A 128 25.51 4.36 16.67
C CYS A 128 26.73 5.04 17.30
N ALA A 129 27.87 4.99 16.60
CA ALA A 129 29.11 5.63 17.04
C ALA A 129 28.95 7.16 17.18
N ALA A 130 28.27 7.81 16.23
CA ALA A 130 28.02 9.26 16.26
C ALA A 130 27.19 9.70 17.49
N LEU A 131 26.38 8.80 18.05
CA LEU A 131 25.55 9.03 19.23
C LEU A 131 26.17 8.52 20.54
N GLY A 132 27.37 7.91 20.48
CA GLY A 132 27.99 7.29 21.66
C GLY A 132 27.21 6.09 22.21
N VAL A 133 26.45 5.40 21.36
CA VAL A 133 25.63 4.24 21.73
C VAL A 133 26.29 2.96 21.19
N ALA A 134 26.20 1.85 21.93
CA ALA A 134 26.71 0.56 21.47
C ALA A 134 25.95 0.06 20.22
N ALA A 135 26.67 -0.51 19.26
CA ALA A 135 26.08 -1.13 18.08
C ALA A 135 25.74 -2.62 18.34
N PRO A 136 24.69 -3.17 17.69
CA PRO A 136 23.77 -2.47 16.80
C PRO A 136 22.77 -1.61 17.58
N CYS A 137 22.25 -0.55 16.94
CA CYS A 137 21.28 0.35 17.54
C CYS A 137 20.20 0.75 16.54
N LEU A 138 19.03 1.21 17.01
CA LEU A 138 18.03 1.85 16.15
C LEU A 138 18.09 3.34 16.37
N VAL A 139 18.54 4.09 15.35
CA VAL A 139 18.63 5.54 15.37
C VAL A 139 17.44 6.15 14.64
N PRO A 140 16.55 6.87 15.34
CA PRO A 140 15.42 7.56 14.72
C PRO A 140 15.88 8.77 13.90
N LEU A 141 15.45 8.86 12.64
CA LEU A 141 15.67 9.99 11.72
C LEU A 141 14.69 11.15 11.94
N VAL A 142 14.33 11.42 13.20
CA VAL A 142 13.28 12.42 13.52
C VAL A 142 13.73 13.83 13.18
N ARG A 143 15.01 14.14 13.38
CA ARG A 143 15.57 15.46 13.07
C ARG A 143 15.50 15.75 11.58
N GLU A 144 15.90 14.81 10.73
CA GLU A 144 15.84 14.90 9.28
C GLU A 144 14.39 15.06 8.82
N ALA A 145 13.47 14.25 9.35
CA ALA A 145 12.04 14.35 9.06
C ALA A 145 11.43 15.70 9.49
N ALA A 146 11.91 16.28 10.60
CA ALA A 146 11.46 17.58 11.10
C ALA A 146 11.98 18.74 10.23
N GLN A 147 13.26 18.68 9.82
CA GLN A 147 13.86 19.67 8.93
C GLN A 147 13.13 19.77 7.58
N GLU A 148 12.75 18.63 7.00
CA GLU A 148 11.97 18.62 5.75
C GLU A 148 10.59 19.28 5.87
N ARG A 149 10.08 19.41 7.10
CA ARG A 149 8.78 20.02 7.41
C ARG A 149 8.90 21.40 8.04
N LEU A 150 10.12 21.93 8.15
CA LEU A 150 10.41 23.19 8.84
C LEU A 150 9.89 23.20 10.29
N LEU A 151 9.89 22.04 10.94
CA LEU A 151 9.55 21.86 12.34
C LEU A 151 10.82 21.63 13.16
N THR A 152 10.75 21.98 14.44
CA THR A 152 11.71 21.45 15.41
C THR A 152 11.44 19.97 15.66
N GLU A 153 12.45 19.25 16.17
CA GLU A 153 12.30 17.84 16.51
C GLU A 153 11.20 17.61 17.57
N ALA A 154 11.10 18.51 18.55
CA ALA A 154 10.08 18.44 19.60
C ALA A 154 8.66 18.63 19.04
N GLU A 155 8.47 19.58 18.12
CA GLU A 155 7.18 19.81 17.45
C GLU A 155 6.78 18.61 16.60
N LEU A 156 7.70 18.06 15.79
CA LEU A 156 7.38 16.88 14.99
C LEU A 156 6.98 15.71 15.92
N ARG A 157 7.76 15.41 16.96
CA ARG A 157 7.43 14.33 17.91
C ARG A 157 6.04 14.49 18.53
N ALA A 158 5.65 15.71 18.89
CA ALA A 158 4.34 15.99 19.47
C ALA A 158 3.16 15.68 18.52
N THR A 159 3.41 15.65 17.21
CA THR A 159 2.39 15.35 16.19
C THR A 159 2.28 13.85 15.88
N LEU A 160 3.23 13.02 16.31
CA LEU A 160 3.26 11.60 15.94
C LEU A 160 2.27 10.78 16.77
N GLN A 161 1.41 10.04 16.07
CA GLN A 161 0.44 9.12 16.65
C GLN A 161 0.70 7.69 16.17
N GLY A 162 0.59 6.72 17.07
CA GLY A 162 0.88 5.31 16.78
C GLY A 162 2.18 4.85 17.44
N ALA A 163 2.69 3.71 16.99
CA ALA A 163 3.92 3.14 17.53
C ALA A 163 4.60 2.23 16.51
N ILE A 164 5.93 2.19 16.59
CA ILE A 164 6.75 1.15 15.99
C ILE A 164 7.30 0.29 17.13
N THR A 165 7.17 -1.03 17.01
CA THR A 165 7.68 -2.00 17.97
C THR A 165 8.77 -2.84 17.34
N ALA A 166 9.83 -3.12 18.09
CA ALA A 166 10.85 -4.09 17.70
C ALA A 166 10.61 -5.42 18.42
N ASP A 167 10.38 -6.48 17.67
CA ASP A 167 10.36 -7.85 18.17
C ASP A 167 11.80 -8.38 18.14
N VAL A 168 12.38 -8.49 19.34
CA VAL A 168 13.74 -9.03 19.51
C VAL A 168 13.62 -10.49 19.95
N PRO A 169 14.29 -11.44 19.28
CA PRO A 169 14.27 -12.83 19.71
C PRO A 169 14.84 -12.91 21.13
N LEU A 170 14.09 -13.50 22.07
CA LEU A 170 14.66 -13.81 23.37
C LEU A 170 15.70 -14.91 23.16
N ALA A 171 16.93 -14.66 23.62
CA ALA A 171 17.88 -15.74 23.77
C ALA A 171 17.20 -16.86 24.58
N PRO A 172 17.19 -18.11 24.10
CA PRO A 172 16.54 -19.18 24.83
C PRO A 172 17.13 -19.21 26.23
N PRO A 173 16.30 -19.25 27.30
CA PRO A 173 16.83 -19.36 28.65
C PRO A 173 17.73 -20.61 28.67
N VAL A 174 18.97 -20.45 29.12
CA VAL A 174 19.89 -21.57 29.32
C VAL A 174 19.32 -22.39 30.47
N GLY A 175 18.33 -23.22 30.16
CA GLY A 175 17.70 -24.12 31.12
C GLY A 175 18.63 -25.32 31.40
N PRO A 176 18.62 -25.86 32.63
CA PRO A 176 19.17 -27.19 32.86
C PRO A 176 18.44 -28.23 31.97
N PRO A 177 19.09 -29.37 31.64
CA PRO A 177 18.59 -30.32 30.63
C PRO A 177 17.14 -30.73 30.92
N ALA A 178 16.25 -30.48 29.95
CA ALA A 178 14.83 -30.68 30.09
C ALA A 178 14.46 -32.17 30.19
N SER A 179 13.82 -32.56 31.30
CA SER A 179 12.99 -33.74 31.39
C SER A 179 11.68 -33.53 30.63
N ARG A 180 11.37 -34.47 29.73
CA ARG A 180 10.14 -34.48 28.92
C ARG A 180 8.92 -34.65 29.82
N THR A 181 8.03 -33.66 29.79
CA THR A 181 6.62 -33.87 30.18
C THR A 181 5.73 -33.02 29.29
N GLY A 182 4.95 -33.68 28.43
CA GLY A 182 4.01 -33.04 27.51
C GLY A 182 2.64 -32.79 28.17
N GLY A 183 1.86 -31.87 27.58
CA GLY A 183 0.48 -31.65 28.01
C GLY A 183 -0.28 -30.56 27.24
N LEU A 184 -0.97 -30.97 26.16
CA LEU A 184 -2.33 -30.57 25.74
C LEU A 184 -2.84 -29.16 26.04
N VAL A 185 -2.61 -28.17 25.15
CA VAL A 185 -3.53 -27.03 24.96
C VAL A 185 -3.51 -26.56 23.49
N ALA A 186 -4.28 -27.20 22.60
CA ALA A 186 -4.40 -26.77 21.21
C ALA A 186 -5.82 -27.02 20.69
N SER A 187 -6.73 -26.05 20.84
CA SER A 187 -8.02 -26.06 20.11
C SER A 187 -8.70 -24.69 19.96
N PHE A 188 -8.24 -23.60 20.61
CA PHE A 188 -8.95 -22.32 20.54
C PHE A 188 -8.43 -21.31 19.49
N PHE A 189 -7.17 -21.38 19.07
CA PHE A 189 -6.58 -20.35 18.18
C PHE A 189 -6.91 -20.50 16.68
N GLY A 190 -7.31 -21.70 16.23
CA GLY A 190 -7.60 -21.94 14.81
C GLY A 190 -8.85 -21.23 14.29
N LEU A 191 -9.86 -21.02 15.13
CA LEU A 191 -11.13 -20.39 14.72
C LEU A 191 -11.02 -18.86 14.60
N LEU A 192 -10.14 -18.24 15.41
CA LEU A 192 -9.99 -16.78 15.48
C LEU A 192 -9.21 -16.22 14.29
N LEU A 193 -8.23 -16.97 13.77
CA LEU A 193 -7.49 -16.62 12.54
C LEU A 193 -8.31 -16.78 11.26
N LEU A 194 -9.24 -17.74 11.23
CA LEU A 194 -10.17 -17.90 10.10
C LEU A 194 -11.21 -16.77 10.04
N LEU A 195 -11.70 -16.31 11.21
CA LEU A 195 -12.66 -15.21 11.27
C LEU A 195 -12.04 -13.84 10.94
N SER A 196 -10.78 -13.57 11.34
CA SER A 196 -10.12 -12.30 11.03
C SER A 196 -9.81 -12.15 9.53
N GLY A 197 -9.40 -13.23 8.86
CA GLY A 197 -9.17 -13.24 7.41
C GLY A 197 -10.44 -12.95 6.60
N ILE A 198 -11.59 -13.47 7.03
CA ILE A 198 -12.89 -13.22 6.38
C ILE A 198 -13.33 -11.76 6.58
N VAL A 199 -13.11 -11.17 7.75
CA VAL A 199 -13.49 -9.76 8.01
C VAL A 199 -12.62 -8.79 7.19
N ALA A 200 -11.32 -9.03 7.07
CA ALA A 200 -10.41 -8.21 6.26
C ALA A 200 -10.71 -8.34 4.75
N TRP A 201 -11.05 -9.53 4.27
CA TRP A 201 -11.45 -9.74 2.88
C TRP A 201 -12.82 -9.13 2.58
N VAL A 202 -13.77 -9.23 3.51
CA VAL A 202 -15.11 -8.64 3.36
C VAL A 202 -15.09 -7.11 3.48
N SER A 203 -14.20 -6.51 4.28
CA SER A 203 -14.04 -5.05 4.30
C SER A 203 -13.35 -4.53 3.03
N ALA A 204 -12.30 -5.21 2.55
CA ALA A 204 -11.64 -4.89 1.29
C ALA A 204 -12.56 -5.08 0.06
N ALA A 205 -13.44 -6.10 0.09
CA ALA A 205 -14.41 -6.36 -0.97
C ALA A 205 -15.64 -5.42 -0.94
N ARG A 206 -15.96 -4.80 0.22
CA ARG A 206 -17.17 -3.97 0.39
C ARG A 206 -17.00 -2.50 0.00
N THR A 207 -15.80 -2.02 -0.30
CA THR A 207 -15.60 -0.66 -0.82
C THR A 207 -14.89 -0.68 -2.16
N SER A 208 -15.64 -1.06 -3.22
CA SER A 208 -15.23 -0.70 -4.58
C SER A 208 -14.92 0.81 -4.62
N PRO A 209 -13.76 1.26 -5.12
CA PRO A 209 -13.42 2.69 -5.21
C PRO A 209 -14.51 3.49 -5.96
N MET A 210 -15.11 2.90 -6.99
CA MET A 210 -16.25 3.51 -7.69
C MET A 210 -17.49 3.68 -6.81
N ALA A 211 -17.73 2.78 -5.85
CA ALA A 211 -18.82 2.94 -4.89
C ALA A 211 -18.57 4.13 -3.95
N ALA A 212 -17.31 4.43 -3.60
CA ALA A 212 -16.94 5.60 -2.83
C ALA A 212 -17.18 6.89 -3.63
N VAL A 213 -16.72 6.94 -4.89
CA VAL A 213 -17.02 8.04 -5.83
C VAL A 213 -18.52 8.27 -5.97
N ARG A 214 -19.33 7.22 -6.16
CA ARG A 214 -20.80 7.36 -6.26
C ARG A 214 -21.44 7.91 -4.99
N ARG A 215 -20.94 7.52 -3.80
CA ARG A 215 -21.42 8.08 -2.53
C ARG A 215 -21.06 9.56 -2.42
N ALA A 216 -19.83 9.95 -2.77
CA ALA A 216 -19.38 11.33 -2.78
C ALA A 216 -20.20 12.18 -3.78
N ALA A 217 -20.43 11.68 -4.99
CA ALA A 217 -21.25 12.34 -6.00
C ALA A 217 -22.70 12.53 -5.53
N LYS A 218 -23.31 11.48 -4.95
CA LYS A 218 -24.68 11.58 -4.40
C LYS A 218 -24.77 12.65 -3.30
N LYS A 219 -23.74 12.74 -2.45
CA LYS A 219 -23.64 13.80 -1.43
C LYS A 219 -23.54 15.18 -2.07
N ALA A 220 -22.63 15.38 -3.03
CA ALA A 220 -22.47 16.64 -3.75
C ALA A 220 -23.73 17.09 -4.50
N LEU A 221 -24.42 16.16 -5.18
CA LEU A 221 -25.70 16.42 -5.84
C LEU A 221 -26.82 16.76 -4.84
N GLY A 222 -26.80 16.13 -3.66
CA GLY A 222 -27.72 16.45 -2.57
C GLY A 222 -27.54 17.88 -2.06
N GLU A 223 -26.29 18.30 -1.88
CA GLU A 223 -25.95 19.65 -1.42
C GLU A 223 -26.21 20.72 -2.49
N THR A 224 -26.09 20.40 -3.76
CA THR A 224 -26.40 21.35 -4.86
C THR A 224 -27.88 21.31 -5.28
N ARG A 225 -28.74 20.55 -4.61
CA ARG A 225 -30.15 20.41 -4.99
C ARG A 225 -30.98 21.63 -4.55
N GLY A 226 -31.86 22.09 -5.44
CA GLY A 226 -32.86 23.13 -5.15
C GLY A 226 -32.50 24.51 -5.66
N ASP A 227 -31.24 24.77 -5.96
CA ASP A 227 -30.80 26.03 -6.56
C ASP A 227 -30.63 25.89 -8.09
N ARG A 228 -31.14 26.88 -8.83
CA ARG A 228 -30.90 26.99 -10.28
C ARG A 228 -29.49 27.48 -10.59
N ALA A 229 -28.87 28.25 -9.68
CA ALA A 229 -27.50 28.74 -9.83
C ALA A 229 -26.47 27.58 -9.92
N HIS A 230 -26.73 26.46 -9.25
CA HIS A 230 -25.84 25.28 -9.27
C HIS A 230 -26.01 24.35 -10.48
N ALA A 231 -26.74 24.75 -11.53
CA ALA A 231 -26.91 23.90 -12.71
C ALA A 231 -25.55 23.51 -13.35
N THR A 232 -24.63 24.46 -13.45
CA THR A 232 -23.27 24.23 -13.99
C THR A 232 -22.46 23.28 -13.10
N VAL A 233 -22.55 23.44 -11.77
CA VAL A 233 -21.85 22.57 -10.81
C VAL A 233 -22.34 21.12 -10.91
N ARG A 234 -23.65 20.91 -11.06
CA ARG A 234 -24.21 19.56 -11.26
C ARG A 234 -23.70 18.90 -12.55
N ALA A 235 -23.61 19.66 -13.65
CA ALA A 235 -23.01 19.16 -14.88
C ALA A 235 -21.53 18.77 -14.69
N LYS A 236 -20.77 19.52 -13.90
CA LYS A 236 -19.37 19.18 -13.56
C LYS A 236 -19.27 17.92 -12.69
N ILE A 237 -20.18 17.74 -11.73
CA ILE A 237 -20.27 16.50 -10.94
C ILE A 237 -20.50 15.30 -11.87
N ASP A 238 -21.41 15.41 -12.84
CA ASP A 238 -21.67 14.33 -13.80
C ASP A 238 -20.45 14.02 -14.69
N GLU A 239 -19.71 15.05 -15.12
CA GLU A 239 -18.46 14.89 -15.87
C GLU A 239 -17.39 14.14 -15.04
N LEU A 240 -17.23 14.52 -13.77
CA LEU A 240 -16.31 13.86 -12.83
C LEU A 240 -16.68 12.38 -12.62
N VAL A 241 -17.97 12.08 -12.45
CA VAL A 241 -18.44 10.69 -12.34
C VAL A 241 -18.17 9.90 -13.61
N HIS A 242 -18.43 10.48 -14.78
CA HIS A 242 -18.14 9.84 -16.07
C HIS A 242 -16.63 9.57 -16.26
N HIS A 243 -15.78 10.51 -15.82
CA HIS A 243 -14.34 10.31 -15.81
C HIS A 243 -13.92 9.14 -14.89
N ALA A 244 -14.48 9.08 -13.68
CA ALA A 244 -14.25 7.96 -12.77
C ALA A 244 -14.70 6.61 -13.34
N GLU A 245 -15.79 6.56 -14.12
CA GLU A 245 -16.20 5.31 -14.79
C GLU A 245 -15.16 4.83 -15.81
N LYS A 246 -14.52 5.74 -16.55
CA LYS A 246 -13.40 5.42 -17.44
C LYS A 246 -12.20 4.87 -16.66
N LEU A 247 -11.85 5.51 -15.54
CA LEU A 247 -10.77 5.04 -14.67
C LEU A 247 -11.07 3.66 -14.07
N ASP A 248 -12.30 3.40 -13.61
CA ASP A 248 -12.69 2.09 -13.09
C ASP A 248 -12.66 0.99 -14.17
N ALA A 249 -13.00 1.32 -15.42
CA ALA A 249 -12.87 0.40 -16.55
C ALA A 249 -11.40 0.04 -16.82
N VAL A 250 -10.50 1.04 -16.81
CA VAL A 250 -9.04 0.81 -16.92
C VAL A 250 -8.57 -0.06 -15.76
N ARG A 251 -8.90 0.30 -14.51
CA ARG A 251 -8.54 -0.43 -13.29
C ARG A 251 -8.96 -1.90 -13.36
N LYS A 252 -10.20 -2.18 -13.79
CA LYS A 252 -10.70 -3.55 -13.95
C LYS A 252 -9.93 -4.33 -15.02
N THR A 253 -9.66 -3.69 -16.15
CA THR A 253 -8.93 -4.32 -17.26
C THR A 253 -7.48 -4.62 -16.87
N THR A 254 -6.79 -3.67 -16.23
CA THR A 254 -5.41 -3.87 -15.74
C THR A 254 -5.36 -4.86 -14.60
N ALA A 255 -6.32 -4.86 -13.66
CA ALA A 255 -6.42 -5.89 -12.62
C ALA A 255 -6.57 -7.30 -13.20
N ALA A 256 -7.42 -7.46 -14.22
CA ALA A 256 -7.60 -8.75 -14.89
C ALA A 256 -6.35 -9.20 -15.66
N ARG A 257 -5.55 -8.26 -16.17
CA ARG A 257 -4.24 -8.55 -16.78
C ARG A 257 -3.21 -8.94 -15.72
N LEU A 258 -3.10 -8.18 -14.63
CA LEU A 258 -2.21 -8.47 -13.51
C LEU A 258 -2.50 -9.83 -12.87
N ALA A 259 -3.77 -10.21 -12.73
CA ALA A 259 -4.14 -11.52 -12.19
C ALA A 259 -3.64 -12.71 -13.04
N LYS A 260 -3.29 -12.47 -14.31
CA LYS A 260 -2.70 -13.47 -15.22
C LYS A 260 -1.18 -13.41 -15.27
N LEU A 261 -0.57 -12.35 -14.73
CA LEU A 261 0.86 -12.11 -14.74
C LEU A 261 1.43 -12.43 -13.37
N ASP A 262 2.35 -13.37 -13.30
CA ASP A 262 3.16 -13.58 -12.10
C ASP A 262 4.39 -12.66 -12.18
N VAL A 263 4.21 -11.41 -11.74
CA VAL A 263 5.28 -10.39 -11.75
C VAL A 263 6.50 -10.88 -10.97
N VAL A 264 6.29 -11.59 -9.85
CA VAL A 264 7.37 -12.12 -9.01
C VAL A 264 8.15 -13.20 -9.75
N ALA A 265 7.46 -14.12 -10.41
CA ALA A 265 8.11 -15.14 -11.24
C ALA A 265 8.85 -14.54 -12.44
N LEU A 266 8.33 -13.46 -13.05
CA LEU A 266 9.00 -12.74 -14.14
C LEU A 266 10.28 -12.05 -13.66
N GLU A 267 10.26 -11.39 -12.50
CA GLU A 267 11.47 -10.82 -11.89
C GLU A 267 12.50 -11.90 -11.55
N GLU A 268 12.07 -13.01 -10.96
CA GLU A 268 12.96 -14.12 -10.62
C GLU A 268 13.55 -14.77 -11.88
N LYS A 269 12.75 -14.92 -12.94
CA LYS A 269 13.22 -15.40 -14.25
C LYS A 269 14.26 -14.46 -14.83
N ALA A 270 14.02 -13.14 -14.84
CA ALA A 270 15.00 -12.16 -15.31
C ALA A 270 16.30 -12.24 -14.50
N ARG A 271 16.21 -12.30 -13.16
CA ARG A 271 17.38 -12.48 -12.28
C ARG A 271 18.15 -13.78 -12.56
N ARG A 272 17.46 -14.91 -12.73
CA ARG A 272 18.09 -16.20 -13.05
C ARG A 272 18.84 -16.16 -14.38
N LEU A 273 18.26 -15.55 -15.42
CA LEU A 273 18.89 -15.44 -16.73
C LEU A 273 20.16 -14.58 -16.68
N VAL A 274 20.17 -13.50 -15.89
CA VAL A 274 21.38 -12.70 -15.64
C VAL A 274 22.45 -13.54 -14.94
N ASN A 275 22.09 -14.25 -13.87
CA ASN A 275 23.04 -15.05 -13.09
C ASN A 275 23.62 -16.25 -13.85
N GLN A 276 22.88 -16.80 -14.80
CA GLN A 276 23.31 -17.92 -15.64
C GLN A 276 24.14 -17.49 -16.86
N GLY A 277 24.38 -16.19 -17.05
CA GLY A 277 25.08 -15.68 -18.23
C GLY A 277 24.34 -15.96 -19.53
N ALA A 278 23.01 -15.89 -19.51
CA ALA A 278 22.20 -16.08 -20.71
C ALA A 278 22.59 -15.09 -21.82
N ALA A 279 22.42 -15.51 -23.07
CA ALA A 279 22.68 -14.67 -24.24
C ALA A 279 21.89 -13.35 -24.18
N ASP A 280 22.45 -12.29 -24.77
CA ASP A 280 21.94 -10.92 -24.68
C ASP A 280 20.51 -10.77 -25.19
N ASP A 281 20.17 -11.50 -26.27
CA ASP A 281 18.83 -11.53 -26.86
C ASP A 281 17.78 -12.15 -25.94
N VAL A 282 18.14 -13.23 -25.23
CA VAL A 282 17.29 -13.87 -24.23
C VAL A 282 17.08 -12.97 -23.02
N ARG A 283 18.14 -12.27 -22.56
CA ARG A 283 18.03 -11.30 -21.47
C ARG A 283 17.14 -10.11 -21.85
N ALA A 284 17.38 -9.52 -23.03
CA ALA A 284 16.58 -8.42 -23.54
C ALA A 284 15.10 -8.78 -23.76
N TRP A 285 14.81 -10.03 -24.12
CA TRP A 285 13.43 -10.52 -24.16
C TRP A 285 12.78 -10.58 -22.77
N ALA A 286 13.47 -11.16 -21.77
CA ALA A 286 12.94 -11.26 -20.41
C ALA A 286 12.75 -9.88 -19.75
N GLU A 287 13.67 -8.94 -19.99
CA GLU A 287 13.55 -7.56 -19.52
C GLU A 287 12.33 -6.85 -20.12
N ARG A 288 12.06 -7.03 -21.41
CA ARG A 288 10.85 -6.48 -22.06
C ARG A 288 9.56 -7.08 -21.53
N GLU A 289 9.57 -8.38 -21.21
CA GLU A 289 8.41 -9.05 -20.60
C GLU A 289 8.14 -8.49 -19.20
N LEU A 290 9.19 -8.33 -18.38
CA LEU A 290 9.10 -7.72 -17.07
C LEU A 290 8.66 -6.25 -17.14
N SER A 291 9.26 -5.45 -18.04
CA SER A 291 8.91 -4.03 -18.19
C SER A 291 7.44 -3.86 -18.59
N SER A 292 6.93 -4.69 -19.50
CA SER A 292 5.52 -4.67 -19.88
C SER A 292 4.60 -5.04 -18.71
N ALA A 293 4.99 -5.99 -17.85
CA ALA A 293 4.23 -6.31 -16.65
C ALA A 293 4.21 -5.15 -15.63
N LEU A 294 5.35 -4.46 -15.46
CA LEU A 294 5.47 -3.28 -14.60
C LEU A 294 4.65 -2.09 -15.13
N GLU A 295 4.58 -1.89 -16.45
CA GLU A 295 3.72 -0.86 -17.06
C GLU A 295 2.24 -1.12 -16.73
N VAL A 296 1.77 -2.36 -16.87
CA VAL A 296 0.37 -2.72 -16.51
C VAL A 296 0.10 -2.48 -15.03
N ARG A 297 1.07 -2.72 -14.16
CA ARG A 297 0.97 -2.41 -12.73
C ARG A 297 0.88 -0.91 -12.48
N ALA A 298 1.75 -0.11 -13.11
CA ALA A 298 1.74 1.34 -13.01
C ALA A 298 0.41 1.93 -13.49
N ASP A 299 -0.15 1.43 -14.61
CA ASP A 299 -1.46 1.84 -15.12
C ASP A 299 -2.59 1.52 -14.13
N HIS A 300 -2.52 0.35 -13.47
CA HIS A 300 -3.48 -0.01 -12.43
C HIS A 300 -3.42 0.95 -11.25
N GLU A 301 -2.23 1.21 -10.72
CA GLU A 301 -2.01 2.12 -9.60
C GLU A 301 -2.46 3.55 -9.94
N LYS A 302 -2.14 4.03 -11.15
CA LYS A 302 -2.59 5.33 -11.66
C LYS A 302 -4.11 5.44 -11.72
N ALA A 303 -4.79 4.38 -12.18
CA ALA A 303 -6.25 4.35 -12.22
C ALA A 303 -6.89 4.38 -10.82
N VAL A 304 -6.30 3.65 -9.86
CA VAL A 304 -6.75 3.66 -8.45
C VAL A 304 -6.57 5.05 -7.83
N LEU A 305 -5.40 5.66 -7.99
CA LEU A 305 -5.12 7.02 -7.52
C LEU A 305 -6.07 8.04 -8.15
N GLY A 306 -6.32 7.93 -9.46
CA GLY A 306 -7.28 8.78 -10.16
C GLY A 306 -8.68 8.73 -9.56
N LEU A 307 -9.18 7.53 -9.22
CA LEU A 307 -10.49 7.36 -8.55
C LEU A 307 -10.53 8.08 -7.19
N GLY A 308 -9.45 7.99 -6.40
CA GLY A 308 -9.32 8.71 -5.14
C GLY A 308 -9.36 10.23 -5.31
N ARG A 309 -8.72 10.77 -6.37
CA ARG A 309 -8.78 12.21 -6.67
C ARG A 309 -10.18 12.68 -7.04
N VAL A 310 -10.92 11.90 -7.85
CA VAL A 310 -12.31 12.22 -8.17
C VAL A 310 -13.19 12.21 -6.91
N GLU A 311 -13.00 11.23 -6.02
CA GLU A 311 -13.71 11.19 -4.73
C GLU A 311 -13.45 12.45 -3.89
N SER A 312 -12.19 12.85 -3.73
CA SER A 312 -11.81 14.06 -2.99
C SER A 312 -12.39 15.33 -3.62
N ALA A 313 -12.32 15.48 -4.94
CA ALA A 313 -12.90 16.61 -5.66
C ALA A 313 -14.42 16.73 -5.46
N LEU A 314 -15.14 15.60 -5.48
CA LEU A 314 -16.57 15.58 -5.16
C LEU A 314 -16.85 15.94 -3.69
N GLY A 315 -15.96 15.56 -2.77
CA GLY A 315 -15.99 15.97 -1.37
C GLY A 315 -15.87 17.48 -1.20
N VAL A 316 -14.93 18.09 -1.93
CA VAL A 316 -14.73 19.55 -2.00
C VAL A 316 -15.99 20.26 -2.51
N VAL A 317 -16.57 19.81 -3.63
CA VAL A 317 -17.79 20.40 -4.19
C VAL A 317 -18.95 20.32 -3.17
N ALA A 318 -19.07 19.21 -2.45
CA ALA A 318 -20.09 19.07 -1.41
C ALA A 318 -19.87 20.02 -0.22
N LEU A 319 -18.62 20.32 0.14
CA LEU A 319 -18.30 21.29 1.20
C LEU A 319 -18.58 22.72 0.77
N ALA A 320 -18.14 23.12 -0.44
CA ALA A 320 -18.41 24.45 -0.99
C ALA A 320 -19.92 24.75 -1.09
N ALA A 321 -20.70 23.78 -1.57
CA ALA A 321 -22.15 23.92 -1.66
C ALA A 321 -22.85 24.05 -0.29
N ARG A 322 -22.25 23.56 0.80
CA ARG A 322 -22.74 23.78 2.16
C ARG A 322 -22.43 25.18 2.65
N GLU A 323 -21.24 25.67 2.32
CA GLU A 323 -20.80 27.02 2.71
C GLU A 323 -21.71 28.11 2.17
N GLU A 324 -22.07 28.01 0.88
CA GLU A 324 -22.99 28.96 0.25
C GLU A 324 -24.39 28.96 0.88
N LYS A 325 -24.79 27.86 1.53
CA LYS A 325 -26.04 27.77 2.31
C LYS A 325 -25.91 28.38 3.71
N GLY A 326 -24.81 29.04 4.03
CA GLY A 326 -24.56 29.66 5.33
C GLY A 326 -24.08 28.69 6.40
N VAL A 327 -23.70 27.45 6.03
CA VAL A 327 -23.03 26.53 6.96
C VAL A 327 -21.55 26.91 6.95
N ARG A 328 -21.10 27.71 7.93
CA ARG A 328 -19.70 28.15 8.02
C ARG A 328 -18.75 26.96 7.91
N VAL A 329 -17.94 26.97 6.86
CA VAL A 329 -16.78 26.12 6.72
C VAL A 329 -15.60 26.88 7.35
N ASP A 330 -14.71 26.16 8.02
CA ASP A 330 -13.52 26.74 8.67
C ASP A 330 -12.65 27.46 7.63
N ASP A 331 -12.12 28.65 7.94
CA ASP A 331 -11.39 29.51 6.99
C ASP A 331 -10.17 28.79 6.38
N ALA A 332 -9.57 27.86 7.13
CA ALA A 332 -8.46 27.01 6.69
C ALA A 332 -8.82 26.09 5.50
N ILE A 333 -10.08 25.66 5.40
CA ILE A 333 -10.53 24.84 4.26
C ILE A 333 -10.69 25.73 3.03
N LYS A 334 -11.10 26.98 3.21
CA LYS A 334 -11.33 27.94 2.13
C LYS A 334 -10.03 28.31 1.42
N GLU A 335 -8.94 28.47 2.18
CA GLU A 335 -7.59 28.68 1.66
C GLU A 335 -7.10 27.45 0.88
N ALA A 336 -7.29 26.24 1.42
CA ALA A 336 -6.94 25.00 0.73
C ALA A 336 -7.72 24.79 -0.59
N LEU A 337 -8.95 25.28 -0.68
CA LEU A 337 -9.73 25.23 -1.93
C LEU A 337 -9.19 26.20 -3.00
N GLY A 338 -8.75 27.39 -2.60
CA GLY A 338 -8.11 28.34 -3.51
C GLY A 338 -6.81 27.79 -4.10
N GLU A 339 -5.97 27.14 -3.28
CA GLU A 339 -4.73 26.51 -3.76
C GLU A 339 -4.97 25.40 -4.79
N ILE A 340 -6.06 24.64 -4.64
CA ILE A 340 -6.43 23.58 -5.59
C ILE A 340 -6.90 24.17 -6.93
N ASP A 341 -7.68 25.24 -6.91
CA ASP A 341 -8.13 25.92 -8.13
C ASP A 341 -6.94 26.52 -8.90
N ASP A 342 -5.96 27.08 -8.19
CA ASP A 342 -4.72 27.57 -8.79
C ASP A 342 -3.86 26.43 -9.38
N GLU A 343 -3.71 25.29 -8.69
CA GLU A 343 -3.01 24.11 -9.23
C GLU A 343 -3.69 23.57 -10.50
N LEU A 344 -5.03 23.53 -10.51
CA LEU A 344 -5.81 23.12 -11.67
C LEU A 344 -5.61 24.07 -12.86
N ALA A 345 -5.67 25.38 -12.64
CA ALA A 345 -5.43 26.37 -13.67
C ALA A 345 -4.03 26.25 -14.29
N ILE A 346 -3.00 26.02 -13.46
CA ILE A 346 -1.62 25.80 -13.93
C ILE A 346 -1.53 24.53 -14.77
N ARG A 347 -2.19 23.43 -14.37
CA ARG A 347 -2.22 22.19 -15.13
C ARG A 347 -2.92 22.33 -16.48
N GLU A 348 -4.04 23.02 -16.52
CA GLU A 348 -4.78 23.27 -17.76
C GLU A 348 -3.94 24.12 -18.72
N ALA A 349 -3.25 25.15 -18.22
CA ALA A 349 -2.31 25.94 -19.01
C ALA A 349 -1.15 25.09 -19.55
N ALA A 350 -0.55 24.23 -18.72
CA ALA A 350 0.54 23.35 -19.15
C ALA A 350 0.10 22.30 -20.19
N LEU A 351 -1.13 21.77 -20.09
CA LEU A 351 -1.70 20.87 -21.08
C LEU A 351 -1.96 21.59 -22.40
N ALA A 352 -2.50 22.81 -22.36
CA ALA A 352 -2.71 23.63 -23.56
C ALA A 352 -1.38 23.94 -24.28
N GLU A 353 -0.32 24.26 -23.53
CA GLU A 353 1.02 24.47 -24.09
C GLU A 353 1.60 23.19 -24.71
N ALA A 354 1.43 22.04 -24.03
CA ALA A 354 1.88 20.75 -24.54
C ALA A 354 1.16 20.39 -25.87
N ASP A 355 -0.15 20.62 -25.94
CA ASP A 355 -0.94 20.39 -27.16
C ASP A 355 -0.49 21.30 -28.31
N GLU A 356 -0.18 22.58 -28.02
CA GLU A 356 0.37 23.51 -29.00
C GLU A 356 1.74 23.05 -29.54
N LEU A 357 2.61 22.53 -28.67
CA LEU A 357 3.92 21.97 -29.05
C LEU A 357 3.78 20.71 -29.91
N VAL A 358 2.81 19.85 -29.61
CA VAL A 358 2.49 18.67 -30.42
C VAL A 358 1.98 19.10 -31.80
N ALA A 359 1.11 20.11 -31.88
CA ALA A 359 0.59 20.63 -33.14
C ALA A 359 1.67 21.29 -34.02
N LYS A 360 2.66 21.96 -33.42
CA LYS A 360 3.79 22.58 -34.12
C LYS A 360 4.86 21.60 -34.61
N ARG A 361 4.80 20.33 -34.20
CA ARG A 361 5.81 19.34 -34.59
C ARG A 361 5.66 19.04 -36.09
N PRO A 362 6.69 19.31 -36.92
CA PRO A 362 6.59 19.09 -38.35
C PRO A 362 6.31 17.60 -38.60
N GLN A 363 5.21 17.31 -39.31
CA GLN A 363 4.91 15.95 -39.74
C GLN A 363 6.08 15.46 -40.58
N LYS A 364 6.82 14.50 -40.04
CA LYS A 364 7.87 13.79 -40.77
C LYS A 364 7.19 13.18 -42.00
N ARG A 365 7.44 13.76 -43.18
CA ARG A 365 6.96 13.18 -44.45
C ARG A 365 7.52 11.78 -44.53
N ALA A 366 6.62 10.80 -44.51
CA ALA A 366 6.93 9.39 -44.73
C ALA A 366 7.44 9.17 -46.16
#